data_AF-A0A5K7YVY5-F1
#
_entry.id   AF-A0A5K7YVY5-F1
#
_cell.length_a   1.000
_cell.length_b   1.000
_cell.length_c   1.000
_cell.angle_alpha   90.00
_cell.angle_beta   90.00
_cell.angle_gamma   90.00
#
_symmetry.space_group_name_H-M   'P 1'
#
loop_
_entity.id
_entity.type
_entity.pdbx_description
1 polymer ?
#
loop_
_entity_poly.entity_id
_entity_poly.type
_entity_poly.pdbx_seq_one_letter_code
_entity_poly.pdbx_strand_id
1 'polypeptide(L)'
;MTRLTVDPGEIPAGDNATLTWTSTYADTLFIDQDIGTVEPNGTMTVAPSSSTTYTITATGSGGTATASAVLTVNHPITLQITEPLDGAVISDTAVIVRGTIAHANGLETGLMVNGVATIIDGGQFTANHVPLVQGENTITATATDTSGLTFSDSITVNAEMPEDYIRLSAIPVSGTSPFETTLRIDSSFAVASVQMTYFGPDDPTYSDVSLDERKAQVTTEGLHDFSVEVTDSEGNIYTDEVSVEVVDEEALDALLQDKWTKMKTALMTGDIDGALEFHHEHQREKYEGIYNALGSDLITLSGQMQDISMVSYVNGLAKYKIQQDHEIAGQVVTITYYIYFSRDANGLWLIESY
;
A
#
# COMPACT_ATOMS: atom_id res chain seq x y z
N MET A 1 -4.76 40.21 28.01
CA MET A 1 -5.18 38.79 28.14
C MET A 1 -5.48 38.28 26.74
N THR A 2 -5.14 37.02 26.44
CA THR A 2 -5.52 36.35 25.19
C THR A 2 -6.08 34.98 25.50
N ARG A 3 -7.03 34.51 24.68
CA ARG A 3 -7.65 33.18 24.77
C ARG A 3 -7.77 32.61 23.37
N LEU A 4 -7.46 31.33 23.23
CA LEU A 4 -7.65 30.53 22.03
C LEU A 4 -8.36 29.24 22.43
N THR A 5 -9.36 28.83 21.67
CA THR A 5 -10.10 27.57 21.84
C THR A 5 -10.30 26.92 20.48
N VAL A 6 -10.45 25.60 20.46
CA VAL A 6 -10.80 24.82 19.27
C VAL A 6 -12.04 23.97 19.55
N ASP A 7 -12.95 23.88 18.58
CA ASP A 7 -14.16 23.06 18.68
C ASP A 7 -14.56 22.48 17.30
N PRO A 8 -14.78 21.15 17.19
CA PRO A 8 -14.47 20.13 18.19
C PRO A 8 -12.96 20.03 18.46
N GLY A 9 -12.58 19.54 19.63
CA GLY A 9 -11.17 19.35 20.02
C GLY A 9 -10.52 18.10 19.43
N GLU A 10 -11.31 17.25 18.77
CA GLU A 10 -10.90 15.99 18.17
C GLU A 10 -11.66 15.80 16.86
N ILE A 11 -10.95 15.47 15.77
CA ILE A 11 -11.50 15.27 14.44
C ILE A 11 -10.86 14.06 13.75
N PRO A 12 -11.56 13.36 12.85
CA PRO A 12 -10.93 12.53 11.83
C PRO A 12 -9.95 13.35 10.96
N ALA A 13 -8.95 12.70 10.38
CA ALA A 13 -8.06 13.36 9.42
C ALA A 13 -8.85 13.93 8.23
N GLY A 14 -8.60 15.20 7.91
CA GLY A 14 -9.27 15.92 6.82
C GLY A 14 -10.62 16.56 7.18
N ASP A 15 -11.17 16.29 8.37
CA ASP A 15 -12.37 16.96 8.87
C ASP A 15 -12.08 18.39 9.35
N ASN A 16 -13.14 19.17 9.56
CA ASN A 16 -13.04 20.57 9.95
C ASN A 16 -13.19 20.76 11.47
N ALA A 17 -12.38 21.65 12.04
CA ALA A 17 -12.56 22.23 13.37
C ALA A 17 -12.55 23.76 13.29
N THR A 18 -13.06 24.43 14.33
CA THR A 18 -13.11 25.89 14.40
C THR A 18 -12.23 26.40 15.53
N LEU A 19 -11.18 27.16 15.17
CA LEU A 19 -10.45 28.01 16.10
C LEU A 19 -11.28 29.24 16.42
N THR A 20 -11.35 29.60 17.71
CA THR A 20 -11.96 30.85 18.18
C THR A 20 -11.00 31.53 19.14
N TRP A 21 -10.74 32.83 18.92
CA TRP A 21 -9.86 33.59 19.79
C TRP A 21 -10.41 34.95 20.16
N THR A 22 -9.97 35.43 21.32
CA THR A 22 -10.29 36.76 21.84
C THR A 22 -9.09 37.35 22.57
N SER A 23 -8.92 38.66 22.48
CA SER A 23 -7.86 39.38 23.19
C SER A 23 -8.35 40.71 23.78
N THR A 24 -7.56 41.28 24.69
CA THR A 24 -7.83 42.59 25.29
C THR A 24 -6.55 43.41 25.31
N TYR A 25 -6.62 44.64 24.80
CA TYR A 25 -5.49 45.59 24.65
C TYR A 25 -4.34 45.07 23.78
N ALA A 26 -4.66 44.25 22.78
CA ALA A 26 -3.68 43.81 21.80
C ALA A 26 -3.79 44.68 20.54
N ASP A 27 -2.65 45.14 20.04
CA ASP A 27 -2.52 45.90 18.80
C ASP A 27 -2.39 44.94 17.60
N THR A 28 -1.77 43.77 17.80
CA THR A 28 -1.58 42.74 16.76
C THR A 28 -1.67 41.34 17.35
N LEU A 29 -2.30 40.41 16.63
CA LEU A 29 -2.30 38.98 16.96
C LEU A 29 -1.66 38.17 15.83
N PHE A 30 -1.02 37.07 16.20
CA PHE A 30 -0.42 36.11 15.28
C PHE A 30 -0.74 34.69 15.77
N ILE A 31 -1.16 33.81 14.87
CA ILE A 31 -1.31 32.37 15.12
C ILE A 31 -0.25 31.64 14.27
N ASP A 32 0.42 30.67 14.88
CA ASP A 32 1.36 29.76 14.21
C ASP A 32 0.65 28.79 13.23
N GLN A 33 1.36 27.74 12.81
CA GLN A 33 0.84 26.75 11.84
C GLN A 33 0.41 27.39 10.52
N ASP A 34 1.23 28.32 10.02
CA ASP A 34 1.05 29.04 8.76
C ASP A 34 -0.24 29.87 8.62
N ILE A 35 -0.98 30.11 9.73
CA ILE A 35 -2.16 30.99 9.73
C ILE A 35 -1.75 32.46 9.64
N GLY A 36 -0.76 32.88 10.43
CA GLY A 36 -0.19 34.22 10.37
C GLY A 36 -0.95 35.26 11.21
N THR A 37 -0.85 36.52 10.79
CA THR A 37 -1.47 37.66 11.50
C THR A 37 -2.99 37.64 11.39
N VAL A 38 -3.67 37.83 12.52
CA VAL A 38 -5.14 37.81 12.61
C VAL A 38 -5.67 39.02 13.37
N GLU A 39 -6.97 39.30 13.19
CA GLU A 39 -7.67 40.35 13.94
C GLU A 39 -7.71 40.04 15.45
N PRO A 40 -7.82 41.06 16.33
CA PRO A 40 -7.80 40.89 17.78
C PRO A 40 -8.82 39.91 18.37
N ASN A 41 -9.92 39.68 17.65
CA ASN A 41 -10.91 38.65 17.97
C ASN A 41 -11.40 38.06 16.65
N GLY A 42 -11.64 36.75 16.62
CA GLY A 42 -12.06 36.10 15.40
C GLY A 42 -12.28 34.61 15.54
N THR A 43 -12.66 34.02 14.42
CA THR A 43 -12.83 32.58 14.24
C THR A 43 -12.22 32.15 12.92
N MET A 44 -11.69 30.93 12.85
CA MET A 44 -11.17 30.35 11.62
C MET A 44 -11.45 28.84 11.59
N THR A 45 -11.93 28.36 10.44
CA THR A 45 -12.04 26.92 10.18
C THR A 45 -10.69 26.38 9.75
N VAL A 46 -10.27 25.26 10.33
CA VAL A 46 -9.02 24.55 10.04
C VAL A 46 -9.34 23.07 9.76
N ALA A 47 -8.54 22.43 8.90
CA ALA A 47 -8.67 21.01 8.56
C ALA A 47 -7.29 20.33 8.51
N PRO A 48 -6.58 20.21 9.66
CA PRO A 48 -5.27 19.59 9.67
C PRO A 48 -5.36 18.07 9.44
N SER A 49 -4.34 17.50 8.81
CA SER A 49 -4.18 16.05 8.61
C SER A 49 -3.48 15.35 9.78
N SER A 50 -2.90 16.10 10.71
CA SER A 50 -2.20 15.58 11.89
C SER A 50 -2.52 16.40 13.14
N SER A 51 -2.37 15.78 14.32
CA SER A 51 -2.64 16.44 15.60
C SER A 51 -1.77 17.69 15.72
N THR A 52 -2.42 18.84 15.94
CA THR A 52 -1.79 20.16 15.81
C THR A 52 -2.03 20.98 17.07
N THR A 53 -0.96 21.60 17.59
CA THR A 53 -1.08 22.61 18.65
C THR A 53 -1.00 24.00 18.03
N TYR A 54 -2.06 24.78 18.19
CA TYR A 54 -2.11 26.17 17.77
C TYR A 54 -1.74 27.07 18.93
N THR A 55 -0.87 28.05 18.68
CA THR A 55 -0.42 29.06 19.64
C THR A 55 -0.70 30.45 19.09
N ILE A 56 -1.48 31.23 19.84
CA ILE A 56 -1.74 32.63 19.54
C ILE A 56 -0.83 33.53 20.38
N THR A 57 -0.22 34.52 19.73
CA THR A 57 0.60 35.56 20.35
C THR A 57 -0.08 36.92 20.14
N ALA A 58 -0.49 37.55 21.23
CA ALA A 58 -1.06 38.89 21.24
C ALA A 58 -0.01 39.90 21.74
N THR A 59 0.24 40.97 20.98
CA THR A 59 1.20 42.03 21.33
C THR A 59 0.46 43.36 21.44
N GLY A 60 0.75 44.12 22.49
CA GLY A 60 0.26 45.49 22.64
C GLY A 60 1.15 46.33 23.55
N SER A 61 0.68 47.54 23.90
CA SER A 61 1.43 48.49 24.73
C SER A 61 1.88 47.95 26.10
N GLY A 62 1.22 46.91 26.61
CA GLY A 62 1.54 46.25 27.88
C GLY A 62 2.51 45.06 27.76
N GLY A 63 3.04 44.78 26.57
CA GLY A 63 3.86 43.61 26.27
C GLY A 63 3.11 42.52 25.51
N THR A 64 3.56 41.28 25.63
CA THR A 64 3.04 40.12 24.89
C THR A 64 2.30 39.15 25.81
N ALA A 65 1.25 38.51 25.31
CA ALA A 65 0.54 37.42 25.96
C ALA A 65 0.29 36.27 24.97
N THR A 66 0.36 35.03 25.44
CA THR A 66 0.14 33.83 24.62
C THR A 66 -0.99 32.95 25.17
N ALA A 67 -1.62 32.18 24.29
CA ALA A 67 -2.53 31.08 24.63
C ALA A 67 -2.42 29.98 23.57
N SER A 68 -2.74 28.74 23.93
CA SER A 68 -2.70 27.62 23.00
C SER A 68 -3.97 26.77 23.07
N ALA A 69 -4.30 26.13 21.95
CA ALA A 69 -5.35 25.13 21.83
C ALA A 69 -4.82 23.92 21.08
N VAL A 70 -5.13 22.71 21.57
CA VAL A 70 -4.70 21.45 20.95
C VAL A 70 -5.87 20.85 20.20
N LEU A 71 -5.66 20.54 18.93
CA LEU A 71 -6.60 19.78 18.10
C LEU A 71 -6.01 18.39 17.87
N THR A 72 -6.70 17.37 18.38
CA THR A 72 -6.34 15.97 18.15
C THR A 72 -6.91 15.52 16.80
N VAL A 73 -6.09 14.91 15.97
CA VAL A 73 -6.51 14.29 14.70
C VAL A 73 -6.37 12.78 14.82
N ASN A 74 -7.48 12.07 14.61
CA ASN A 74 -7.51 10.62 14.56
C ASN A 74 -7.34 10.15 13.13
N HIS A 75 -6.23 9.44 12.88
CA HIS A 75 -5.97 8.82 11.59
C HIS A 75 -6.46 7.35 11.61
N PRO A 76 -7.31 6.90 10.65
CA PRO A 76 -7.79 5.53 10.63
C PRO A 76 -6.70 4.54 10.21
N ILE A 77 -5.68 5.00 9.49
CA ILE A 77 -4.49 4.23 9.13
C ILE A 77 -3.41 4.43 10.19
N THR A 78 -2.83 3.34 10.68
CA THR A 78 -1.57 3.33 11.43
C THR A 78 -0.50 2.63 10.61
N LEU A 79 0.69 3.22 10.51
CA LEU A 79 1.82 2.69 9.75
C LEU A 79 3.11 2.96 10.52
N GLN A 80 4.01 1.98 10.55
CA GLN A 80 5.34 2.16 11.14
C GLN A 80 6.36 1.28 10.41
N ILE A 81 7.47 1.87 9.98
CA ILE A 81 8.66 1.14 9.52
C ILE A 81 9.40 0.64 10.77
N THR A 82 9.69 -0.65 10.81
CA THR A 82 10.44 -1.28 11.91
C THR A 82 11.84 -1.68 11.50
N GLU A 83 12.05 -2.00 10.22
CA GLU A 83 13.36 -2.32 9.67
C GLU A 83 13.52 -1.72 8.25
N PRO A 84 14.70 -1.16 7.92
CA PRO A 84 15.84 -0.92 8.80
C PRO A 84 15.54 0.11 9.90
N LEU A 85 16.41 0.20 10.91
CA LEU A 85 16.29 1.25 11.93
C LEU A 85 16.69 2.61 11.37
N ASP A 86 16.08 3.69 11.88
CA ASP A 86 16.48 5.05 11.53
C ASP A 86 17.96 5.30 11.88
N GLY A 87 18.70 5.86 10.92
CA GLY A 87 20.14 6.07 10.97
C GLY A 87 20.99 4.84 10.65
N ALA A 88 20.42 3.71 10.20
CA ALA A 88 21.19 2.51 9.87
C ALA A 88 22.20 2.76 8.73
N VAL A 89 23.35 2.10 8.80
CA VAL A 89 24.30 2.01 7.69
C VAL A 89 24.04 0.71 6.93
N ILE A 90 23.81 0.81 5.62
CA ILE A 90 23.49 -0.32 4.75
C ILE A 90 24.64 -0.53 3.78
N SER A 91 25.34 -1.65 3.86
CA SER A 91 26.43 -1.98 2.94
C SER A 91 25.95 -2.77 1.72
N ASP A 92 24.94 -2.24 1.02
CA ASP A 92 24.32 -2.85 -0.16
C ASP A 92 23.64 -1.78 -1.05
N THR A 93 23.25 -2.19 -2.26
CA THR A 93 22.56 -1.43 -3.31
C THR A 93 21.06 -1.32 -3.12
N ALA A 94 20.47 -2.16 -2.26
CA ALA A 94 19.06 -2.15 -1.91
C ALA A 94 18.87 -2.71 -0.50
N VAL A 95 17.68 -2.54 0.07
CA VAL A 95 17.36 -3.04 1.42
C VAL A 95 15.94 -3.60 1.46
N ILE A 96 15.73 -4.64 2.25
CA ILE A 96 14.38 -5.08 2.62
C ILE A 96 13.80 -4.10 3.64
N VAL A 97 12.56 -3.64 3.44
CA VAL A 97 11.89 -2.74 4.38
C VAL A 97 10.70 -3.46 4.99
N ARG A 98 10.67 -3.55 6.32
CA ARG A 98 9.61 -4.22 7.08
C ARG A 98 8.93 -3.23 8.02
N GLY A 99 7.67 -3.51 8.36
CA GLY A 99 6.94 -2.70 9.31
C GLY A 99 5.56 -3.23 9.64
N THR A 100 4.76 -2.40 10.31
CA THR A 100 3.37 -2.68 10.65
C THR A 100 2.42 -1.73 9.94
N ILE A 101 1.25 -2.23 9.58
CA ILE A 101 0.16 -1.47 8.98
C ILE A 101 -1.17 -1.97 9.54
N ALA A 102 -2.07 -1.04 9.84
CA ALA A 102 -3.45 -1.37 10.16
C ALA A 102 -4.41 -0.26 9.73
N HIS A 103 -5.65 -0.64 9.50
CA HIS A 103 -6.75 0.28 9.26
C HIS A 103 -7.86 0.03 10.28
N ALA A 104 -8.22 1.04 11.08
CA ALA A 104 -9.17 0.90 12.20
C ALA A 104 -10.55 0.36 11.78
N ASN A 105 -10.97 0.68 10.55
CA ASN A 105 -12.23 0.20 9.96
C ASN A 105 -12.08 -1.03 9.04
N GLY A 106 -10.89 -1.61 8.94
CA GLY A 106 -10.62 -2.75 8.05
C GLY A 106 -10.83 -2.47 6.56
N LEU A 107 -10.73 -1.20 6.12
CA LEU A 107 -10.77 -0.87 4.71
C LEU A 107 -9.49 -1.38 4.04
N GLU A 108 -9.63 -1.81 2.78
CA GLU A 108 -8.48 -2.08 1.95
C GLU A 108 -7.55 -0.85 1.93
N THR A 109 -6.28 -1.11 2.21
CA THR A 109 -5.24 -0.10 2.27
C THR A 109 -4.07 -0.60 1.45
N GLY A 110 -3.79 0.06 0.33
CA GLY A 110 -2.60 -0.17 -0.46
C GLY A 110 -1.37 0.44 0.24
N LEU A 111 -0.20 -0.12 0.00
CA LEU A 111 1.05 0.35 0.59
C LEU A 111 2.19 0.25 -0.42
N MET A 112 3.01 1.29 -0.47
CA MET A 112 4.22 1.39 -1.27
C MET A 112 5.38 1.85 -0.41
N VAL A 113 6.60 1.40 -0.71
CA VAL A 113 7.83 1.92 -0.11
C VAL A 113 8.73 2.48 -1.20
N ASN A 114 8.88 3.80 -1.28
CA ASN A 114 9.58 4.48 -2.38
C ASN A 114 9.18 3.99 -3.79
N GLY A 115 7.90 3.63 -3.97
CA GLY A 115 7.36 3.09 -5.23
C GLY A 115 7.52 1.58 -5.42
N VAL A 116 8.12 0.87 -4.46
CA VAL A 116 8.18 -0.60 -4.43
C VAL A 116 6.92 -1.15 -3.78
N ALA A 117 6.26 -2.10 -4.46
CA ALA A 117 5.08 -2.78 -3.95
C ALA A 117 5.41 -3.64 -2.71
N THR A 118 4.51 -3.66 -1.74
CA THR A 118 4.67 -4.46 -0.52
C THR A 118 3.88 -5.76 -0.56
N ILE A 119 4.41 -6.77 0.13
CA ILE A 119 3.65 -7.90 0.66
C ILE A 119 3.02 -7.43 1.98
N ILE A 120 1.74 -7.74 2.22
CA ILE A 120 1.03 -7.37 3.45
C ILE A 120 0.34 -8.61 3.99
N ASP A 121 0.78 -9.09 5.16
CA ASP A 121 0.23 -10.26 5.82
C ASP A 121 0.13 -10.02 7.33
N GLY A 122 -0.98 -10.40 7.95
CA GLY A 122 -1.16 -10.30 9.40
C GLY A 122 -0.95 -8.91 10.04
N GLY A 123 -1.12 -7.82 9.29
CA GLY A 123 -0.84 -6.45 9.75
C GLY A 123 0.65 -6.06 9.73
N GLN A 124 1.49 -6.90 9.13
CA GLN A 124 2.88 -6.61 8.81
C GLN A 124 3.02 -6.35 7.32
N PHE A 125 4.04 -5.59 6.94
CA PHE A 125 4.39 -5.42 5.54
C PHE A 125 5.88 -5.68 5.31
N THR A 126 6.19 -6.09 4.08
CA THR A 126 7.55 -6.22 3.57
C THR A 126 7.65 -5.67 2.16
N ALA A 127 8.62 -4.81 1.89
CA ALA A 127 9.06 -4.41 0.55
C ALA A 127 10.44 -5.00 0.27
N ASN A 128 10.52 -5.90 -0.72
CA ASN A 128 11.79 -6.50 -1.13
C ASN A 128 12.61 -5.49 -1.95
N HIS A 129 13.91 -5.40 -1.66
CA HIS A 129 14.91 -4.68 -2.46
C HIS A 129 14.53 -3.23 -2.79
N VAL A 130 14.17 -2.42 -1.78
CA VAL A 130 14.02 -0.97 -1.95
C VAL A 130 15.37 -0.39 -2.38
N PRO A 131 15.48 0.19 -3.60
CA PRO A 131 16.77 0.65 -4.14
C PRO A 131 17.36 1.80 -3.33
N LEU A 132 18.69 1.80 -3.17
CA LEU A 132 19.44 2.84 -2.48
C LEU A 132 20.46 3.49 -3.43
N VAL A 133 20.85 4.72 -3.10
CA VAL A 133 21.98 5.43 -3.72
C VAL A 133 23.10 5.64 -2.69
N GLN A 134 24.35 5.79 -3.14
CA GLN A 134 25.49 6.02 -2.25
C GLN A 134 25.25 7.23 -1.32
N GLY A 135 25.46 7.05 -0.02
CA GLY A 135 25.26 8.08 1.00
C GLY A 135 23.86 8.05 1.62
N GLU A 136 23.35 9.22 2.02
CA GLU A 136 22.07 9.34 2.71
C GLU A 136 20.88 9.05 1.78
N ASN A 137 19.94 8.23 2.26
CA ASN A 137 18.68 7.89 1.60
C ASN A 137 17.52 8.11 2.58
N THR A 138 16.42 8.66 2.10
CA THR A 138 15.14 8.65 2.82
C THR A 138 14.28 7.51 2.29
N ILE A 139 13.85 6.62 3.18
CA ILE A 139 12.91 5.55 2.89
C ILE A 139 11.55 5.97 3.42
N THR A 140 10.57 6.08 2.54
CA THR A 140 9.20 6.46 2.87
C THR A 140 8.25 5.33 2.53
N ALA A 141 7.50 4.87 3.53
CA ALA A 141 6.36 3.99 3.36
C ALA A 141 5.09 4.85 3.31
N THR A 142 4.26 4.67 2.29
CA THR A 142 3.02 5.43 2.08
C THR A 142 1.84 4.49 1.91
N ALA A 143 0.93 4.51 2.89
CA ALA A 143 -0.32 3.78 2.88
C ALA A 143 -1.44 4.66 2.28
N THR A 144 -2.29 4.09 1.45
CA THR A 144 -3.43 4.76 0.81
C THR A 144 -4.67 3.89 0.89
N ASP A 145 -5.76 4.41 1.47
CA ASP A 145 -7.04 3.69 1.49
C ASP A 145 -7.86 3.91 0.21
N THR A 146 -8.97 3.20 0.10
CA THR A 146 -9.91 3.31 -1.04
C THR A 146 -10.57 4.68 -1.22
N SER A 147 -10.51 5.58 -0.23
CA SER A 147 -11.00 6.97 -0.35
C SER A 147 -9.93 7.95 -0.83
N GLY A 148 -8.69 7.49 -0.94
CA GLY A 148 -7.51 8.31 -1.26
C GLY A 148 -6.87 8.96 -0.03
N LEU A 149 -7.28 8.60 1.19
CA LEU A 149 -6.62 9.08 2.40
C LEU A 149 -5.25 8.41 2.53
N THR A 150 -4.20 9.23 2.70
CA THR A 150 -2.82 8.77 2.79
C THR A 150 -2.23 8.96 4.17
N PHE A 151 -1.43 8.01 4.63
CA PHE A 151 -0.54 8.16 5.79
C PHE A 151 0.87 7.71 5.41
N SER A 152 1.90 8.34 5.97
CA SER A 152 3.28 7.95 5.68
C SER A 152 4.13 7.90 6.93
N ASP A 153 5.08 6.98 6.92
CA ASP A 153 6.19 6.91 7.86
C ASP A 153 7.51 6.96 7.10
N SER A 154 8.56 7.50 7.71
CA SER A 154 9.85 7.67 7.04
C SER A 154 11.02 7.52 7.98
N ILE A 155 12.07 6.91 7.46
CA ILE A 155 13.38 6.75 8.12
C ILE A 155 14.48 7.22 7.17
N THR A 156 15.64 7.54 7.74
CA THR A 156 16.86 7.85 6.98
C THR A 156 17.88 6.74 7.17
N VAL A 157 18.53 6.30 6.09
CA VAL A 157 19.64 5.34 6.15
C VAL A 157 20.83 5.87 5.36
N ASN A 158 22.05 5.44 5.69
CA ASN A 158 23.24 5.76 4.92
C ASN A 158 23.76 4.51 4.20
N ALA A 159 23.69 4.49 2.87
CA ALA A 159 24.15 3.36 2.07
C ALA A 159 25.64 3.51 1.70
N GLU A 160 26.39 2.43 1.86
CA GLU A 160 27.79 2.28 1.48
C GLU A 160 27.89 1.19 0.40
N MET A 161 27.92 1.60 -0.87
CA MET A 161 27.87 0.68 -2.00
C MET A 161 29.15 -0.18 -2.03
N PRO A 162 29.04 -1.51 -1.86
CA PRO A 162 30.22 -2.37 -1.93
C PRO A 162 30.64 -2.59 -3.40
N GLU A 163 31.91 -2.94 -3.61
CA GLU A 163 32.38 -3.39 -4.94
C GLU A 163 31.80 -4.76 -5.28
N ASP A 164 31.77 -5.66 -4.29
CA ASP A 164 31.23 -7.01 -4.38
C ASP A 164 29.91 -7.12 -3.61
N TYR A 165 28.91 -7.69 -4.26
CA TYR A 165 27.57 -7.93 -3.72
C TYR A 165 26.95 -9.23 -4.26
N ILE A 166 25.89 -9.66 -3.59
CA ILE A 166 24.93 -10.66 -4.07
C ILE A 166 23.52 -10.06 -4.08
N ARG A 167 22.62 -10.65 -4.87
CA ARG A 167 21.19 -10.37 -4.84
C ARG A 167 20.39 -11.66 -4.90
N LEU A 168 19.63 -11.98 -3.87
CA LEU A 168 18.67 -13.07 -3.85
C LEU A 168 17.33 -12.58 -4.38
N SER A 169 16.81 -13.19 -5.44
CA SER A 169 15.51 -12.84 -6.02
C SER A 169 14.57 -14.04 -6.02
N ALA A 170 13.27 -13.79 -5.90
CA ALA A 170 12.22 -14.80 -5.97
C ALA A 170 11.26 -14.43 -7.11
N ILE A 171 10.96 -15.38 -8.00
CA ILE A 171 9.96 -15.18 -9.05
C ILE A 171 9.12 -16.47 -9.20
N PRO A 172 7.79 -16.39 -9.06
CA PRO A 172 6.99 -15.25 -8.56
C PRO A 172 7.25 -14.92 -7.07
N VAL A 173 6.85 -13.73 -6.61
CA VAL A 173 6.95 -13.34 -5.17
C VAL A 173 5.68 -13.61 -4.36
N SER A 174 4.57 -13.95 -5.01
CA SER A 174 3.32 -14.27 -4.32
C SER A 174 2.43 -15.23 -5.12
N GLY A 175 1.57 -15.98 -4.45
CA GLY A 175 0.59 -16.85 -5.09
C GLY A 175 -0.31 -17.59 -4.10
N THR A 176 -1.21 -18.43 -4.60
CA THR A 176 -2.04 -19.33 -3.76
C THR A 176 -1.31 -20.63 -3.45
N SER A 177 -1.74 -21.31 -2.39
CA SER A 177 -1.22 -22.61 -1.99
C SER A 177 -1.68 -23.74 -2.94
N PRO A 178 -0.82 -24.74 -3.26
CA PRO A 178 0.62 -24.77 -3.01
C PRO A 178 1.34 -23.76 -3.91
N PHE A 179 2.23 -22.98 -3.33
CA PHE A 179 2.93 -21.91 -4.03
C PHE A 179 4.36 -22.33 -4.39
N GLU A 180 4.73 -22.18 -5.66
CA GLU A 180 6.08 -22.43 -6.15
C GLU A 180 6.76 -21.13 -6.57
N THR A 181 7.99 -20.91 -6.09
CA THR A 181 8.86 -19.81 -6.50
C THR A 181 10.25 -20.30 -6.90
N THR A 182 10.88 -19.60 -7.84
CA THR A 182 12.28 -19.82 -8.19
C THR A 182 13.13 -18.76 -7.48
N LEU A 183 14.02 -19.23 -6.61
CA LEU A 183 15.04 -18.43 -5.94
C LEU A 183 16.29 -18.39 -6.82
N ARG A 184 16.77 -17.18 -7.14
CA ARG A 184 17.97 -16.97 -7.94
C ARG A 184 18.93 -16.02 -7.24
N ILE A 185 20.19 -16.41 -7.16
CA ILE A 185 21.29 -15.61 -6.62
C ILE A 185 22.05 -15.01 -7.80
N ASP A 186 22.07 -13.69 -7.89
CA ASP A 186 22.93 -12.95 -8.81
C ASP A 186 24.14 -12.43 -8.01
N SER A 187 25.37 -12.77 -8.42
CA SER A 187 26.60 -12.34 -7.74
C SER A 187 27.53 -11.57 -8.67
N SER A 188 28.28 -10.64 -8.10
CA SER A 188 29.35 -9.87 -8.79
C SER A 188 30.67 -10.66 -8.94
N PHE A 189 30.79 -11.78 -8.25
CA PHE A 189 31.96 -12.67 -8.18
C PHE A 189 31.57 -14.13 -8.40
N ALA A 190 32.55 -15.02 -8.51
CA ALA A 190 32.32 -16.46 -8.63
C ALA A 190 31.94 -17.08 -7.28
N VAL A 191 30.78 -17.74 -7.23
CA VAL A 191 30.26 -18.39 -6.02
C VAL A 191 31.02 -19.71 -5.74
N ALA A 192 31.52 -19.86 -4.51
CA ALA A 192 32.17 -21.09 -4.05
C ALA A 192 31.20 -22.00 -3.27
N SER A 193 30.33 -21.42 -2.44
CA SER A 193 29.28 -22.15 -1.73
C SER A 193 28.09 -21.27 -1.37
N VAL A 194 26.93 -21.90 -1.23
CA VAL A 194 25.68 -21.26 -0.82
C VAL A 194 25.10 -22.06 0.36
N GLN A 195 24.74 -21.36 1.43
CA GLN A 195 23.86 -21.87 2.48
C GLN A 195 22.56 -21.08 2.44
N MET A 196 21.44 -21.77 2.62
CA MET A 196 20.11 -21.16 2.60
C MET A 196 19.44 -21.41 3.94
N THR A 197 18.94 -20.34 4.55
CA THR A 197 18.10 -20.36 5.73
C THR A 197 16.70 -19.91 5.35
N TYR A 198 15.72 -20.41 6.09
CA TYR A 198 14.32 -20.15 5.84
C TYR A 198 13.61 -19.90 7.17
N PHE A 199 12.74 -18.90 7.18
CA PHE A 199 11.86 -18.59 8.29
C PHE A 199 10.43 -18.46 7.76
N GLY A 200 9.51 -19.23 8.34
CA GLY A 200 8.11 -19.18 7.96
C GLY A 200 7.28 -20.23 8.71
N PRO A 201 5.99 -20.35 8.39
CA PRO A 201 5.05 -21.18 9.13
C PRO A 201 5.31 -22.70 9.00
N ASP A 202 5.82 -23.16 7.85
CA ASP A 202 6.13 -24.55 7.55
C ASP A 202 7.47 -24.69 6.80
N ASP A 203 8.10 -25.86 6.84
CA ASP A 203 9.34 -26.09 6.08
C ASP A 203 9.04 -26.19 4.57
N PRO A 204 9.75 -25.42 3.70
CA PRO A 204 9.61 -25.53 2.26
C PRO A 204 10.17 -26.85 1.75
N THR A 205 9.61 -27.32 0.64
CA THR A 205 10.27 -28.37 -0.16
C THR A 205 11.11 -27.73 -1.25
N TYR A 206 12.32 -28.25 -1.44
CA TYR A 206 13.27 -27.73 -2.40
C TYR A 206 13.50 -28.70 -3.56
N SER A 207 13.66 -28.14 -4.75
CA SER A 207 14.21 -28.82 -5.91
C SER A 207 15.41 -28.04 -6.45
N ASP A 208 16.60 -28.64 -6.36
CA ASP A 208 17.83 -28.03 -6.83
C ASP A 208 17.85 -27.92 -8.35
N VAL A 209 18.27 -26.75 -8.85
CA VAL A 209 18.49 -26.51 -10.28
C VAL A 209 19.97 -26.32 -10.55
N SER A 210 20.62 -25.42 -9.81
CA SER A 210 22.06 -25.17 -9.85
C SER A 210 22.57 -24.69 -8.50
N LEU A 211 23.84 -24.29 -8.38
CA LEU A 211 24.38 -23.72 -7.14
C LEU A 211 23.67 -22.41 -6.77
N ASP A 212 23.31 -21.60 -7.77
CA ASP A 212 22.79 -20.24 -7.60
C ASP A 212 21.29 -20.15 -7.94
N GLU A 213 20.63 -21.28 -8.20
CA GLU A 213 19.20 -21.34 -8.53
C GLU A 213 18.54 -22.57 -7.88
N ARG A 214 17.43 -22.33 -7.19
CA ARG A 214 16.66 -23.37 -6.49
C ARG A 214 15.17 -23.07 -6.58
N LYS A 215 14.35 -24.11 -6.77
CA LYS A 215 12.89 -23.98 -6.63
C LYS A 215 12.47 -24.31 -5.21
N ALA A 216 11.62 -23.47 -4.65
CA ALA A 216 11.00 -23.67 -3.36
C ALA A 216 9.48 -23.79 -3.53
N GLN A 217 8.88 -24.76 -2.84
CA GLN A 217 7.44 -24.88 -2.70
C GLN A 217 7.05 -24.77 -1.22
N VAL A 218 6.11 -23.88 -0.95
CA VAL A 218 5.53 -23.62 0.38
C VAL A 218 4.01 -23.79 0.32
N THR A 219 3.39 -24.20 1.43
CA THR A 219 1.98 -24.60 1.43
C THR A 219 1.10 -23.91 2.46
N THR A 220 1.69 -23.38 3.51
CA THR A 220 0.94 -22.67 4.54
C THR A 220 0.81 -21.20 4.15
N GLU A 221 -0.35 -20.60 4.39
CA GLU A 221 -0.58 -19.18 4.14
C GLU A 221 0.31 -18.30 5.04
N GLY A 222 0.70 -17.15 4.52
CA GLY A 222 1.46 -16.12 5.22
C GLY A 222 2.77 -15.74 4.54
N LEU A 223 3.60 -15.03 5.31
CA LEU A 223 4.93 -14.59 4.90
C LEU A 223 5.98 -15.71 5.02
N HIS A 224 6.81 -15.84 4.00
CA HIS A 224 7.91 -16.80 3.91
C HIS A 224 9.22 -16.07 3.58
N ASP A 225 10.18 -16.11 4.50
CA ASP A 225 11.45 -15.42 4.39
C ASP A 225 12.57 -16.41 4.00
N PHE A 226 13.23 -16.14 2.88
CA PHE A 226 14.41 -16.89 2.43
C PHE A 226 15.64 -16.02 2.57
N SER A 227 16.66 -16.50 3.27
CA SER A 227 17.96 -15.84 3.37
C SER A 227 19.06 -16.76 2.86
N VAL A 228 20.08 -16.18 2.25
CA VAL A 228 21.25 -16.90 1.76
C VAL A 228 22.52 -16.35 2.38
N GLU A 229 23.47 -17.25 2.64
CA GLU A 229 24.85 -16.94 2.94
C GLU A 229 25.70 -17.51 1.80
N VAL A 230 26.37 -16.62 1.05
CA VAL A 230 27.19 -16.96 -0.11
C VAL A 230 28.65 -16.73 0.24
N THR A 231 29.48 -17.73 0.02
CA THR A 231 30.94 -17.62 0.17
C THR A 231 31.62 -17.55 -1.19
N ASP A 232 32.55 -16.62 -1.36
CA ASP A 232 33.39 -16.53 -2.56
C ASP A 232 34.61 -17.49 -2.49
N SER A 233 35.47 -17.46 -3.51
CA SER A 233 36.68 -18.30 -3.54
C SER A 233 37.77 -17.90 -2.53
N GLU A 234 37.70 -16.70 -1.96
CA GLU A 234 38.65 -16.16 -0.98
C GLU A 234 38.18 -16.39 0.47
N GLY A 235 36.93 -16.83 0.66
CA GLY A 235 36.30 -17.08 1.95
C GLY A 235 35.49 -15.91 2.50
N ASN A 236 35.25 -14.85 1.71
CA ASN A 236 34.39 -13.74 2.10
C ASN A 236 32.93 -14.19 2.06
N ILE A 237 32.12 -13.70 3.01
CA ILE A 237 30.73 -14.08 3.20
C ILE A 237 29.82 -12.89 2.89
N TYR A 238 28.78 -13.15 2.11
CA TYR A 238 27.76 -12.19 1.71
C TYR A 238 26.38 -12.75 2.05
N THR A 239 25.48 -11.89 2.52
CA THR A 239 24.12 -12.29 2.88
C THR A 239 23.09 -11.44 2.16
N ASP A 240 21.99 -12.05 1.76
CA ASP A 240 20.81 -11.34 1.27
C ASP A 240 19.55 -12.11 1.61
N GLU A 241 18.41 -11.45 1.50
CA GLU A 241 17.11 -11.97 1.90
C GLU A 241 16.01 -11.55 0.92
N VAL A 242 15.04 -12.44 0.71
CA VAL A 242 13.81 -12.14 -0.03
C VAL A 242 12.62 -12.78 0.66
N SER A 243 11.52 -12.04 0.75
CA SER A 243 10.25 -12.56 1.24
C SER A 243 9.31 -12.91 0.09
N VAL A 244 8.51 -13.95 0.27
CA VAL A 244 7.39 -14.29 -0.60
C VAL A 244 6.12 -14.51 0.22
N GLU A 245 4.98 -14.45 -0.46
CA GLU A 245 3.66 -14.55 0.17
C GLU A 245 2.87 -15.73 -0.38
N VAL A 246 2.42 -16.60 0.51
CA VAL A 246 1.30 -17.51 0.22
C VAL A 246 0.04 -16.82 0.69
N VAL A 247 -0.77 -16.34 -0.25
CA VAL A 247 -1.94 -15.51 0.08
C VAL A 247 -3.05 -16.34 0.69
N ASP A 248 -3.72 -15.76 1.70
CA ASP A 248 -5.05 -16.17 2.15
C ASP A 248 -6.05 -16.03 0.99
N GLU A 249 -6.33 -17.16 0.33
CA GLU A 249 -7.16 -17.21 -0.87
C GLU A 249 -8.59 -16.76 -0.57
N GLU A 250 -9.12 -17.09 0.62
CA GLU A 250 -10.49 -16.75 1.03
C GLU A 250 -10.63 -15.23 1.22
N ALA A 251 -9.67 -14.60 1.90
CA ALA A 251 -9.65 -13.16 2.11
C ALA A 251 -9.48 -12.39 0.80
N LEU A 252 -8.57 -12.82 -0.07
CA LEU A 252 -8.40 -12.20 -1.40
C LEU A 252 -9.66 -12.38 -2.25
N ASP A 253 -10.26 -13.57 -2.24
CA ASP A 253 -11.46 -13.84 -3.02
C ASP A 253 -12.66 -12.99 -2.57
N ALA A 254 -12.87 -12.87 -1.25
CA ALA A 254 -13.89 -11.99 -0.69
C ALA A 254 -13.70 -10.52 -1.12
N LEU A 255 -12.46 -10.02 -1.10
CA LEU A 255 -12.14 -8.65 -1.52
C LEU A 255 -12.48 -8.41 -3.00
N LEU A 256 -12.05 -9.31 -3.89
CA LEU A 256 -12.23 -9.13 -5.34
C LEU A 256 -13.68 -9.38 -5.78
N GLN A 257 -14.40 -10.30 -5.12
CA GLN A 257 -15.85 -10.45 -5.32
C GLN A 257 -16.64 -9.21 -4.87
N ASP A 258 -16.27 -8.58 -3.76
CA ASP A 258 -16.88 -7.33 -3.30
C ASP A 258 -16.67 -6.19 -4.33
N LYS A 259 -15.44 -6.05 -4.86
CA LYS A 259 -15.14 -5.06 -5.92
C LYS A 259 -15.97 -5.30 -7.18
N TRP A 260 -16.06 -6.55 -7.64
CA TRP A 260 -16.91 -6.90 -8.77
C TRP A 260 -18.38 -6.54 -8.51
N THR A 261 -18.88 -6.86 -7.32
CA THR A 261 -20.27 -6.60 -6.93
C THR A 261 -20.60 -5.11 -6.86
N LYS A 262 -19.70 -4.30 -6.30
CA LYS A 262 -19.87 -2.84 -6.23
C LYS A 262 -19.84 -2.20 -7.62
N MET A 263 -18.92 -2.62 -8.48
CA MET A 263 -18.89 -2.17 -9.89
C MET A 263 -20.20 -2.53 -10.61
N LYS A 264 -20.66 -3.79 -10.52
CA LYS A 264 -21.96 -4.21 -11.09
C LYS A 264 -23.11 -3.35 -10.59
N THR A 265 -23.14 -3.07 -9.28
CA THR A 265 -24.19 -2.28 -8.64
C THR A 265 -24.23 -0.85 -9.19
N ALA A 266 -23.06 -0.21 -9.34
CA ALA A 266 -22.95 1.13 -9.92
C ALA A 266 -23.51 1.16 -11.36
N LEU A 267 -23.13 0.19 -12.20
CA LEU A 267 -23.67 0.09 -13.56
C LEU A 267 -25.19 -0.16 -13.58
N MET A 268 -25.72 -0.98 -12.68
CA MET A 268 -27.16 -1.24 -12.55
C MET A 268 -27.96 0.01 -12.14
N THR A 269 -27.32 0.99 -11.50
CA THR A 269 -27.93 2.29 -11.18
C THR A 269 -27.64 3.37 -12.23
N GLY A 270 -26.91 3.03 -13.31
CA GLY A 270 -26.48 3.98 -14.34
C GLY A 270 -25.35 4.90 -13.90
N ASP A 271 -24.67 4.59 -12.80
CA ASP A 271 -23.52 5.32 -12.28
C ASP A 271 -22.24 4.82 -12.96
N ILE A 272 -21.96 5.38 -14.14
CA ILE A 272 -20.78 5.04 -14.93
C ILE A 272 -19.51 5.49 -14.20
N ASP A 273 -19.49 6.69 -13.64
CA ASP A 273 -18.32 7.24 -12.96
C ASP A 273 -17.94 6.38 -11.76
N GLY A 274 -18.90 5.99 -10.92
CA GLY A 274 -18.67 5.09 -9.79
C GLY A 274 -18.22 3.68 -10.22
N ALA A 275 -18.66 3.18 -11.36
CA ALA A 275 -18.18 1.90 -11.89
C ALA A 275 -16.71 1.98 -12.37
N LEU A 276 -16.31 3.12 -12.95
CA LEU A 276 -14.95 3.34 -13.45
C LEU A 276 -13.92 3.47 -12.33
N GLU A 277 -14.33 3.80 -11.10
CA GLU A 277 -13.45 3.79 -9.93
C GLU A 277 -12.86 2.40 -9.64
N PHE A 278 -13.56 1.32 -10.00
CA PHE A 278 -13.08 -0.05 -9.85
C PHE A 278 -12.13 -0.50 -10.97
N HIS A 279 -11.85 0.37 -11.95
CA HIS A 279 -10.95 0.09 -13.05
C HIS A 279 -9.63 0.83 -12.87
N HIS A 280 -8.56 0.20 -13.33
CA HIS A 280 -7.28 0.89 -13.50
C HIS A 280 -7.44 2.16 -14.33
N GLU A 281 -6.69 3.20 -13.97
CA GLU A 281 -6.76 4.51 -14.62
C GLU A 281 -6.57 4.40 -16.14
N HIS A 282 -5.59 3.62 -16.61
CA HIS A 282 -5.32 3.42 -18.04
C HIS A 282 -6.44 2.72 -18.80
N GLN A 283 -7.38 2.08 -18.09
CA GLN A 283 -8.49 1.33 -18.68
C GLN A 283 -9.79 2.12 -18.70
N ARG A 284 -9.90 3.21 -17.94
CA ARG A 284 -11.16 3.94 -17.75
C ARG A 284 -11.75 4.44 -19.06
N GLU A 285 -10.94 5.06 -19.93
CA GLU A 285 -11.42 5.57 -21.23
C GLU A 285 -12.04 4.45 -22.10
N LYS A 286 -11.42 3.26 -22.11
CA LYS A 286 -11.93 2.10 -22.87
C LYS A 286 -13.29 1.66 -22.32
N TYR A 287 -13.40 1.46 -21.01
CA TYR A 287 -14.64 0.96 -20.40
C TYR A 287 -15.75 2.01 -20.40
N GLU A 288 -15.42 3.29 -20.21
CA GLU A 288 -16.36 4.40 -20.36
C GLU A 288 -16.99 4.38 -21.75
N GLY A 289 -16.18 4.22 -22.80
CA GLY A 289 -16.66 4.09 -24.17
C GLY A 289 -17.61 2.90 -24.37
N ILE A 290 -17.32 1.76 -23.73
CA ILE A 290 -18.18 0.57 -23.77
C ILE A 290 -19.50 0.84 -23.05
N TYR A 291 -19.48 1.36 -21.81
CA TYR A 291 -20.68 1.59 -21.02
C TYR A 291 -21.60 2.62 -21.68
N ASN A 292 -21.04 3.71 -22.22
CA ASN A 292 -21.79 4.71 -22.97
C ASN A 292 -22.40 4.14 -24.25
N ALA A 293 -21.69 3.24 -24.96
CA ALA A 293 -22.20 2.60 -26.17
C ALA A 293 -23.39 1.65 -25.90
N LEU A 294 -23.48 1.08 -24.69
CA LEU A 294 -24.62 0.24 -24.30
C LEU A 294 -25.90 1.07 -24.08
N GLY A 295 -25.79 2.38 -23.80
CA GLY A 295 -26.93 3.29 -23.68
C GLY A 295 -28.02 2.77 -22.73
N SER A 296 -29.26 2.65 -23.21
CA SER A 296 -30.39 2.16 -22.41
C SER A 296 -30.26 0.70 -21.97
N ASP A 297 -29.45 -0.10 -22.67
CA ASP A 297 -29.29 -1.52 -22.38
C ASP A 297 -28.33 -1.77 -21.20
N LEU A 298 -27.53 -0.75 -20.82
CA LEU A 298 -26.53 -0.85 -19.75
C LEU A 298 -27.12 -1.48 -18.48
N ILE A 299 -28.18 -0.91 -17.94
CA ILE A 299 -28.79 -1.37 -16.68
C ILE A 299 -29.27 -2.83 -16.80
N THR A 300 -29.88 -3.18 -17.94
CA THR A 300 -30.42 -4.54 -18.14
C THR A 300 -29.31 -5.56 -18.28
N LEU A 301 -28.27 -5.25 -19.06
CA LEU A 301 -27.12 -6.13 -19.27
C LEU A 301 -26.27 -6.27 -18.01
N SER A 302 -26.09 -5.19 -17.24
CA SER A 302 -25.40 -5.23 -15.95
C SER A 302 -26.13 -6.11 -14.94
N GLY A 303 -27.46 -6.09 -14.93
CA GLY A 303 -28.27 -7.01 -14.13
C GLY A 303 -28.15 -8.49 -14.53
N GLN A 304 -27.59 -8.79 -15.71
CA GLN A 304 -27.33 -10.14 -16.20
C GLN A 304 -25.88 -10.59 -15.99
N MET A 305 -24.99 -9.70 -15.55
CA MET A 305 -23.59 -10.03 -15.29
C MET A 305 -23.50 -11.07 -14.18
N GLN A 306 -22.89 -12.22 -14.50
CA GLN A 306 -22.79 -13.34 -13.58
C GLN A 306 -21.79 -13.07 -12.46
N ASP A 307 -21.79 -13.96 -11.48
CA ASP A 307 -20.77 -13.98 -10.44
C ASP A 307 -19.47 -14.57 -10.99
N ILE A 308 -18.39 -14.29 -10.25
CA ILE A 308 -17.03 -14.61 -10.66
C ILE A 308 -16.50 -15.69 -9.73
N SER A 309 -15.60 -16.51 -10.25
CA SER A 309 -14.89 -17.50 -9.42
C SER A 309 -13.40 -17.44 -9.72
N MET A 310 -12.58 -17.50 -8.68
CA MET A 310 -11.13 -17.47 -8.82
C MET A 310 -10.67 -18.68 -9.64
N VAL A 311 -9.72 -18.44 -10.53
CA VAL A 311 -9.02 -19.45 -11.33
C VAL A 311 -7.60 -19.62 -10.81
N SER A 312 -6.93 -18.52 -10.52
CA SER A 312 -5.56 -18.51 -10.00
C SER A 312 -5.18 -17.11 -9.51
N TYR A 313 -4.31 -17.02 -8.52
CA TYR A 313 -3.56 -15.80 -8.23
C TYR A 313 -2.06 -16.10 -8.23
N VAL A 314 -1.30 -15.27 -8.94
CA VAL A 314 0.17 -15.35 -8.95
C VAL A 314 0.77 -13.97 -9.21
N ASN A 315 1.78 -13.61 -8.44
CA ASN A 315 2.62 -12.43 -8.64
C ASN A 315 1.85 -11.12 -8.81
N GLY A 316 0.84 -10.90 -7.96
CA GLY A 316 0.01 -9.70 -8.01
C GLY A 316 -1.10 -9.70 -9.09
N LEU A 317 -1.27 -10.78 -9.85
CA LEU A 317 -2.33 -10.91 -10.86
C LEU A 317 -3.34 -11.99 -10.44
N ALA A 318 -4.58 -11.58 -10.18
CA ALA A 318 -5.67 -12.51 -9.89
C ALA A 318 -6.53 -12.72 -11.14
N LYS A 319 -6.74 -13.97 -11.51
CA LYS A 319 -7.54 -14.38 -12.67
C LYS A 319 -8.84 -15.00 -12.20
N TYR A 320 -9.94 -14.52 -12.74
CA TYR A 320 -11.29 -14.98 -12.46
C TYR A 320 -11.97 -15.46 -13.74
N LYS A 321 -12.98 -16.32 -13.59
CA LYS A 321 -13.86 -16.73 -14.69
C LYS A 321 -15.31 -16.29 -14.44
N ILE A 322 -15.97 -15.93 -15.53
CA ILE A 322 -17.43 -15.80 -15.65
C ILE A 322 -17.89 -16.94 -16.53
N GLN A 323 -18.94 -17.67 -16.16
CA GLN A 323 -19.57 -18.68 -17.01
C GLN A 323 -20.98 -18.24 -17.37
N GLN A 324 -21.28 -18.17 -18.66
CA GLN A 324 -22.59 -17.76 -19.16
C GLN A 324 -23.13 -18.78 -20.16
N ASP A 325 -24.38 -19.18 -19.97
CA ASP A 325 -25.07 -20.07 -20.90
C ASP A 325 -25.67 -19.27 -22.06
N HIS A 326 -25.38 -19.72 -23.28
CA HIS A 326 -25.90 -19.15 -24.52
C HIS A 326 -26.64 -20.21 -25.32
N GLU A 327 -27.79 -19.86 -25.87
CA GLU A 327 -28.48 -20.72 -26.83
C GLU A 327 -27.97 -20.45 -28.25
N ILE A 328 -27.28 -21.44 -28.83
CA ILE A 328 -26.71 -21.37 -30.18
C ILE A 328 -27.29 -22.54 -30.97
N ALA A 329 -28.07 -22.25 -32.01
CA ALA A 329 -28.73 -23.25 -32.84
C ALA A 329 -29.61 -24.27 -32.07
N GLY A 330 -30.27 -23.83 -30.99
CA GLY A 330 -31.13 -24.67 -30.15
C GLY A 330 -30.40 -25.55 -29.14
N GLN A 331 -29.08 -25.36 -28.99
CA GLN A 331 -28.28 -26.01 -27.96
C GLN A 331 -27.77 -24.96 -26.96
N VAL A 332 -27.87 -25.28 -25.66
CA VAL A 332 -27.24 -24.48 -24.61
C VAL A 332 -25.73 -24.78 -24.60
N VAL A 333 -24.93 -23.73 -24.75
CA VAL A 333 -23.48 -23.75 -24.71
C VAL A 333 -23.00 -22.78 -23.64
N THR A 334 -22.24 -23.28 -22.66
CA THR A 334 -21.60 -22.43 -21.65
C THR A 334 -20.33 -21.80 -22.23
N ILE A 335 -20.27 -20.49 -22.27
CA ILE A 335 -19.08 -19.71 -22.66
C ILE A 335 -18.40 -19.20 -21.40
N THR A 336 -17.07 -19.36 -21.34
CA THR A 336 -16.24 -18.87 -20.23
C THR A 336 -15.51 -17.60 -20.66
N TYR A 337 -15.69 -16.53 -19.90
CA TYR A 337 -14.94 -15.27 -20.02
C TYR A 337 -13.99 -15.14 -18.84
N TYR A 338 -12.95 -14.31 -18.97
CA TYR A 338 -11.97 -14.10 -17.91
C TYR A 338 -11.92 -12.63 -17.49
N ILE A 339 -11.78 -12.42 -16.18
CA ILE A 339 -11.49 -11.12 -15.59
C ILE A 339 -10.11 -11.20 -14.96
N TYR A 340 -9.38 -10.11 -15.04
CA TYR A 340 -8.09 -9.94 -14.41
C TYR A 340 -8.14 -8.77 -13.43
N PHE A 341 -7.66 -8.99 -12.22
CA PHE A 341 -7.42 -7.96 -11.23
C PHE A 341 -5.92 -7.84 -10.97
N SER A 342 -5.46 -6.63 -10.70
CA SER A 342 -4.08 -6.32 -10.33
C SER A 342 -4.06 -5.09 -9.41
N ARG A 343 -2.95 -4.90 -8.70
CA ARG A 343 -2.75 -3.71 -7.84
C ARG A 343 -2.29 -2.51 -8.66
N ASP A 344 -2.78 -1.32 -8.31
CA ASP A 344 -2.39 -0.04 -8.92
C ASP A 344 -1.10 0.53 -8.31
N ALA A 345 -0.75 1.76 -8.69
CA ALA A 345 0.44 2.46 -8.21
C ALA A 345 0.41 2.78 -6.70
N ASN A 346 -0.77 2.70 -6.05
CA ASN A 346 -0.94 2.88 -4.61
C ASN A 346 -1.05 1.53 -3.86
N GLY A 347 -1.13 0.41 -4.59
CA GLY A 347 -1.23 -0.94 -4.05
C GLY A 347 -2.66 -1.42 -3.87
N LEU A 348 -3.65 -0.69 -4.39
CA LEU A 348 -5.07 -1.04 -4.31
C LEU A 348 -5.46 -1.95 -5.48
N TRP A 349 -6.29 -2.96 -5.22
CA TRP A 349 -6.77 -3.87 -6.24
C TRP A 349 -7.80 -3.22 -7.14
N LEU A 350 -7.59 -3.32 -8.45
CA LEU A 350 -8.51 -2.82 -9.47
C LEU A 350 -8.69 -3.85 -10.59
N ILE A 351 -9.76 -3.67 -11.35
CA ILE A 351 -10.03 -4.42 -12.57
C ILE A 351 -9.05 -3.99 -13.66
N GLU A 352 -8.18 -4.91 -14.07
CA GLU A 352 -7.25 -4.73 -15.18
C GLU A 352 -7.97 -4.95 -16.51
N SER A 353 -8.71 -6.06 -16.65
CA SER A 353 -9.49 -6.30 -17.86
C SER A 353 -10.59 -7.34 -17.70
N TYR A 354 -11.64 -7.24 -18.52
CA TYR A 354 -12.65 -8.27 -18.77
C TYR A 354 -13.37 -8.12 -20.12
#